data_AF-A0A1Q5MD66-F1
#
_entry.id   AF-A0A1Q5MD66-F1
#
_cell.length_a   1.000
_cell.length_b   1.000
_cell.length_c   1.000
_cell.angle_alpha   90.00
_cell.angle_beta   90.00
_cell.angle_gamma   90.00
#
_symmetry.space_group_name_H-M   'P 1'
#
loop_
_entity.id
_entity.type
_entity.pdbx_description
1 polymer ?
#
loop_
_entity_poly.entity_id
_entity_poly.type
_entity_poly.pdbx_seq_one_letter_code
_entity_poly.pdbx_strand_id
1 'polypeptide(L)'
;MLALSSPTASAVVPLTATASYDCGSWGSGLATLTAADSGTSKTIKITSTAIRMPAGTSADPNSITTTLKLTKTSGGVTSQVQFSAKANPGLSGGNPITLGPLKLTSGTLAAGDSTNSTVLPAPPSTTNWSLQIVASSPTSATVPCVATTTQSAPFVW
;
A
#
# COMPACT_ATOMS: atom_id res chain seq x y z
N MET A 1 17.59 -37.65 -9.76
CA MET A 1 16.26 -37.01 -9.70
C MET A 1 16.42 -35.68 -8.97
N LEU A 2 16.38 -34.56 -9.70
CA LEU A 2 16.35 -33.23 -9.11
C LEU A 2 14.92 -32.96 -8.63
N ALA A 3 14.70 -32.95 -7.32
CA ALA A 3 13.43 -32.50 -6.75
C ALA A 3 13.33 -30.98 -6.97
N LEU A 4 12.51 -30.55 -7.94
CA LEU A 4 12.06 -29.17 -8.00
C LEU A 4 11.09 -28.98 -6.84
N SER A 5 11.60 -28.54 -5.70
CA SER A 5 10.79 -27.93 -4.65
C SER A 5 10.20 -26.66 -5.24
N SER A 6 8.97 -26.72 -5.76
CA SER A 6 8.20 -25.50 -6.04
C SER A 6 8.16 -24.70 -4.75
N PRO A 7 8.52 -23.39 -4.75
CA PRO A 7 8.39 -22.59 -3.56
C PRO A 7 6.93 -22.64 -3.12
N THR A 8 6.67 -23.26 -1.97
CA THR A 8 5.36 -23.23 -1.35
C THR A 8 5.07 -21.76 -1.06
N ALA A 9 4.10 -21.19 -1.76
CA ALA A 9 3.60 -19.85 -1.45
C ALA A 9 3.19 -19.86 0.04
N SER A 10 3.95 -19.15 0.88
CA SER A 10 3.53 -18.92 2.26
C SER A 10 2.26 -18.09 2.21
N ALA A 11 1.16 -18.62 2.74
CA ALA A 11 -0.10 -17.92 2.70
C ALA A 11 -0.06 -16.77 3.71
N VAL A 12 -0.14 -15.54 3.21
CA VAL A 12 -0.38 -14.38 4.07
C VAL A 12 -1.81 -14.43 4.63
N VAL A 13 -1.97 -14.25 5.94
CA VAL A 13 -3.28 -14.28 6.61
C VAL A 13 -3.48 -13.05 7.48
N PRO A 14 -4.62 -12.34 7.37
CA PRO A 14 -5.64 -12.52 6.33
C PRO A 14 -5.14 -12.06 4.95
N LEU A 15 -5.82 -12.47 3.87
CA LEU A 15 -5.51 -11.96 2.52
C LEU A 15 -5.96 -10.52 2.32
N THR A 16 -6.95 -10.08 3.10
CA THR A 16 -7.50 -8.72 3.03
C THR A 16 -7.67 -8.13 4.41
N ALA A 17 -7.39 -6.84 4.51
CA ALA A 17 -7.65 -6.05 5.71
C ALA A 17 -8.09 -4.64 5.28
N THR A 18 -8.74 -3.92 6.18
CA THR A 18 -9.18 -2.55 5.93
C THR A 18 -8.54 -1.60 6.91
N ALA A 19 -8.18 -0.40 6.46
CA ALA A 19 -7.68 0.67 7.32
C ALA A 19 -8.17 2.01 6.78
N SER A 20 -8.39 2.97 7.66
CA SER A 20 -8.76 4.33 7.25
C SER A 20 -7.51 5.14 6.93
N TYR A 21 -7.55 5.86 5.82
CA TYR A 21 -6.50 6.79 5.41
C TYR A 21 -7.08 8.17 5.18
N ASP A 22 -6.31 9.19 5.53
CA ASP A 22 -6.56 10.58 5.16
C ASP A 22 -5.51 11.01 4.14
N CYS A 23 -5.96 11.42 2.95
CA CYS A 23 -5.12 11.91 1.85
C CYS A 23 -5.34 13.41 1.57
N GLY A 24 -5.83 14.16 2.56
CA GLY A 24 -6.17 15.58 2.41
C GLY A 24 -7.18 15.80 1.27
N SER A 25 -6.79 16.58 0.26
CA SER A 25 -7.68 16.99 -0.84
C SER A 25 -8.18 15.84 -1.72
N TRP A 26 -7.56 14.65 -1.65
CA TRP A 26 -8.04 13.46 -2.36
C TRP A 26 -9.12 12.72 -1.58
N GLY A 27 -9.43 13.16 -0.36
CA GLY A 27 -10.44 12.58 0.52
C GLY A 27 -9.83 11.71 1.62
N SER A 28 -10.70 11.25 2.50
CA SER A 28 -10.37 10.37 3.62
C SER A 28 -11.43 9.30 3.77
N GLY A 29 -11.03 8.13 4.26
CA GLY A 29 -11.95 7.02 4.52
C GLY A 29 -11.30 5.66 4.39
N LEU A 30 -12.15 4.64 4.30
CA LEU A 30 -11.74 3.24 4.31
C LEU A 30 -11.00 2.86 3.02
N ALA A 31 -9.84 2.24 3.18
CA ALA A 31 -9.11 1.58 2.11
C ALA A 31 -9.05 0.08 2.39
N THR A 32 -9.19 -0.73 1.34
CA THR A 32 -8.98 -2.17 1.38
C THR A 32 -7.56 -2.48 0.92
N LEU A 33 -6.81 -3.18 1.77
CA LEU A 33 -5.48 -3.70 1.47
C LEU A 33 -5.62 -5.19 1.18
N THR A 34 -5.07 -5.65 0.05
CA THR A 34 -5.01 -7.06 -0.31
C THR A 34 -3.55 -7.49 -0.38
N ALA A 35 -3.14 -8.36 0.53
CA ALA A 35 -1.79 -8.91 0.57
C ALA A 35 -1.71 -10.19 -0.26
N ALA A 36 -0.56 -10.42 -0.88
CA ALA A 36 -0.24 -11.68 -1.54
C ALA A 36 1.25 -11.99 -1.40
N ASP A 37 1.56 -13.26 -1.17
CA ASP A 37 2.92 -13.79 -1.11
C ASP A 37 3.04 -15.01 -2.03
N SER A 38 3.93 -14.93 -3.01
CA SER A 38 4.23 -16.02 -3.94
C SER A 38 5.47 -16.82 -3.55
N GLY A 39 6.01 -16.62 -2.34
CA GLY A 39 7.31 -17.14 -1.88
C GLY A 39 8.51 -16.39 -2.44
N THR A 40 8.38 -15.80 -3.64
CA THR A 40 9.41 -14.99 -4.31
C THR A 40 9.10 -13.50 -4.31
N SER A 41 7.84 -13.12 -4.10
CA SER A 41 7.40 -11.72 -4.13
C SER A 41 6.24 -11.52 -3.16
N LYS A 42 6.40 -10.51 -2.31
CA LYS A 42 5.37 -10.05 -1.39
C LYS A 42 4.78 -8.76 -1.94
N THR A 43 3.46 -8.71 -2.04
CA THR A 43 2.75 -7.59 -2.65
C THR A 43 1.54 -7.14 -1.87
N ILE A 44 1.19 -5.88 -2.04
CA ILE A 44 -0.03 -5.28 -1.49
C ILE A 44 -0.75 -4.50 -2.58
N LYS A 45 -2.03 -4.77 -2.80
CA LYS A 45 -2.93 -3.92 -3.60
C LYS A 45 -3.78 -3.07 -2.67
N ILE A 46 -4.03 -1.82 -3.05
CA ILE A 46 -4.86 -0.87 -2.28
C ILE A 46 -6.02 -0.40 -3.15
N THR A 47 -7.24 -0.44 -2.65
CA THR A 47 -8.42 0.16 -3.29
C THR A 47 -9.19 1.01 -2.29
N SER A 48 -9.78 2.10 -2.75
CA SER A 48 -10.68 2.91 -1.91
C SER A 48 -11.70 3.64 -2.78
N THR A 49 -12.96 3.64 -2.32
CA THR A 49 -14.04 4.42 -2.92
C THR A 49 -14.19 5.82 -2.32
N ALA A 50 -13.56 6.06 -1.17
CA ALA A 50 -13.57 7.34 -0.46
C ALA A 50 -12.41 8.25 -0.90
N ILE A 51 -11.26 7.66 -1.24
CA ILE A 51 -10.11 8.39 -1.76
C ILE A 51 -10.21 8.42 -3.28
N ARG A 52 -10.24 9.62 -3.85
CA ARG A 52 -10.48 9.86 -5.28
C ARG A 52 -9.47 10.84 -5.84
N MET A 53 -9.14 10.64 -7.10
CA MET A 53 -8.38 11.63 -7.84
C MET A 53 -9.23 12.91 -8.00
N PRO A 54 -8.69 14.13 -7.81
CA PRO A 54 -9.45 15.37 -7.94
C PRO A 54 -10.10 15.52 -9.32
N ALA A 55 -11.33 16.05 -9.35
CA ALA A 55 -12.02 16.34 -10.60
C ALA A 55 -11.18 17.28 -11.50
N GLY A 56 -11.19 17.04 -12.82
CA GLY A 56 -10.40 17.81 -13.78
C GLY A 56 -8.92 17.41 -13.86
N THR A 57 -8.46 16.46 -13.06
CA THR A 57 -7.09 15.90 -13.16
C THR A 57 -7.12 14.49 -13.75
N SER A 58 -5.97 14.03 -14.23
CA SER A 58 -5.80 12.64 -14.66
C SER A 58 -4.34 12.21 -14.51
N ALA A 59 -4.16 10.90 -14.44
CA ALA A 59 -2.85 10.26 -14.48
C ALA A 59 -2.86 9.15 -15.52
N ASP A 60 -1.87 9.17 -16.41
CA ASP A 60 -1.68 8.14 -17.42
C ASP A 60 -1.35 6.79 -16.77
N PRO A 61 -1.64 5.67 -17.46
CA PRO A 61 -1.18 4.36 -17.04
C PRO A 61 0.33 4.35 -16.81
N ASN A 62 0.77 3.70 -15.73
CA ASN A 62 2.18 3.64 -15.33
C ASN A 62 2.85 5.01 -15.02
N SER A 63 2.09 6.09 -14.89
CA SER A 63 2.58 7.41 -14.47
C SER A 63 2.27 7.74 -13.01
N ILE A 64 1.87 6.74 -12.23
CA ILE A 64 1.63 6.86 -10.80
C ILE A 64 2.62 5.98 -10.07
N THR A 65 3.48 6.58 -9.26
CA THR A 65 4.30 5.84 -8.30
C THR A 65 3.59 5.86 -6.95
N THR A 66 3.38 4.69 -6.39
CA THR A 66 2.78 4.53 -5.06
C THR A 66 3.80 3.90 -4.13
N THR A 67 3.95 4.47 -2.94
CA THR A 67 4.75 3.89 -1.86
C THR A 67 3.92 3.79 -0.59
N LEU A 68 3.87 2.61 -0.01
CA LEU A 68 3.18 2.28 1.23
C LEU A 68 4.21 1.89 2.29
N LYS A 69 4.12 2.50 3.48
CA LYS A 69 4.89 2.15 4.67
C LYS A 69 3.99 1.39 5.63
N LEU A 70 4.48 0.24 6.09
CA LEU A 70 3.82 -0.54 7.13
C LEU A 70 4.78 -0.74 8.31
N THR A 71 4.21 -0.77 9.50
CA THR A 71 4.90 -1.21 10.71
C THR A 71 4.98 -2.72 10.66
N LYS A 72 6.19 -3.27 10.74
CA LYS A 72 6.47 -4.70 10.87
C LYS A 72 6.73 -5.02 12.34
N THR A 73 6.22 -6.13 12.83
CA THR A 73 6.56 -6.71 14.13
C THR A 73 7.13 -8.12 13.92
N SER A 74 8.30 -8.39 14.50
CA SER A 74 8.99 -9.67 14.41
C SER A 74 9.64 -9.99 15.75
N GLY A 75 9.27 -11.11 16.36
CA GLY A 75 9.80 -11.50 17.68
C GLY A 75 9.62 -10.43 18.77
N GLY A 76 8.56 -9.62 18.69
CA GLY A 76 8.30 -8.50 19.61
C GLY A 76 9.00 -7.18 19.27
N VAL A 77 9.85 -7.14 18.23
CA VAL A 77 10.54 -5.92 17.78
C VAL A 77 9.78 -5.27 16.63
N THR A 78 9.56 -3.95 16.73
CA THR A 78 8.88 -3.17 15.69
C THR A 78 9.88 -2.46 14.78
N SER A 79 9.69 -2.59 13.46
CA SER A 79 10.45 -1.93 12.40
C SER A 79 9.51 -1.43 11.30
N GLN A 80 10.04 -0.86 10.21
CA GLN A 80 9.25 -0.46 9.05
C GLN A 80 9.62 -1.31 7.83
N VAL A 81 8.63 -1.61 6.99
CA VAL A 81 8.80 -2.14 5.65
C VAL A 81 8.10 -1.24 4.64
N GLN A 82 8.61 -1.20 3.41
CA GLN A 82 8.05 -0.37 2.35
C GLN A 82 7.69 -1.19 1.13
N PHE A 83 6.50 -0.93 0.58
CA PHE A 83 6.02 -1.49 -0.66
C PHE A 83 5.86 -0.39 -1.69
N SER A 84 6.36 -0.58 -2.91
CA SER A 84 6.21 0.39 -3.99
C SER A 84 5.87 -0.24 -5.34
N ALA A 85 5.17 0.51 -6.18
CA ALA A 85 5.07 0.23 -7.61
C ALA A 85 4.82 1.50 -8.42
N LYS A 86 5.26 1.47 -9.68
CA LYS A 86 4.93 2.46 -10.71
C LYS A 86 3.85 1.96 -11.67
N ALA A 87 3.62 0.64 -11.72
CA ALA A 87 2.66 0.00 -12.60
C ALA A 87 1.24 0.07 -12.02
N ASN A 88 0.64 1.24 -12.13
CA ASN A 88 -0.75 1.48 -11.76
C ASN A 88 -1.60 1.70 -13.01
N PRO A 89 -2.89 1.29 -13.01
CA PRO A 89 -3.81 1.72 -14.05
C PRO A 89 -3.88 3.24 -14.10
N GLY A 90 -4.22 3.80 -15.27
CA GLY A 90 -4.50 5.23 -15.37
C GLY A 90 -5.66 5.60 -14.44
N LEU A 91 -5.60 6.81 -13.87
CA LEU A 91 -6.65 7.37 -13.04
C LEU A 91 -7.23 8.60 -13.72
N SER A 92 -8.53 8.79 -13.59
CA SER A 92 -9.21 10.02 -14.02
C SER A 92 -9.89 10.69 -12.83
N GLY A 93 -10.01 12.00 -12.90
CA GLY A 93 -10.63 12.80 -11.85
C GLY A 93 -12.04 12.32 -11.50
N GLY A 94 -12.34 12.29 -10.21
CA GLY A 94 -13.59 11.78 -9.64
C GLY A 94 -13.61 10.27 -9.43
N ASN A 95 -12.71 9.50 -10.06
CA ASN A 95 -12.70 8.05 -9.92
C ASN A 95 -12.02 7.57 -8.62
N PRO A 96 -12.49 6.45 -8.07
CA PRO A 96 -11.87 5.80 -6.91
C PRO A 96 -10.45 5.34 -7.22
N ILE A 97 -9.56 5.39 -6.22
CA ILE A 97 -8.19 4.92 -6.41
C ILE A 97 -8.13 3.39 -6.45
N THR A 98 -7.26 2.89 -7.32
CA THR A 98 -6.80 1.50 -7.33
C THR A 98 -5.29 1.52 -7.56
N LEU A 99 -4.53 1.04 -6.57
CA LEU A 99 -3.08 1.12 -6.55
C LEU A 99 -2.48 -0.27 -6.37
N GLY A 100 -1.41 -0.56 -7.10
CA GLY A 100 -0.67 -1.81 -7.02
C GLY A 100 -1.09 -2.88 -8.04
N PRO A 101 -0.45 -4.06 -7.98
CA PRO A 101 0.28 -4.59 -6.82
C PRO A 101 1.60 -3.87 -6.50
N LEU A 102 1.73 -3.36 -5.27
CA LEU A 102 2.94 -2.77 -4.71
C LEU A 102 3.87 -3.87 -4.26
N LYS A 103 5.14 -3.88 -4.69
CA LYS A 103 6.12 -4.91 -4.30
C LYS A 103 6.94 -4.45 -3.11
N LEU A 104 7.35 -5.36 -2.23
CA LEU A 104 8.30 -5.05 -1.16
C LEU A 104 9.60 -4.50 -1.77
N THR A 105 9.96 -3.27 -1.42
CA THR A 105 11.16 -2.57 -1.92
C THR A 105 12.16 -2.25 -0.83
N SER A 106 11.74 -2.23 0.43
CA SER A 106 12.62 -1.95 1.57
C SER A 106 12.20 -2.74 2.81
N GLY A 107 13.21 -3.23 3.53
CA GLY A 107 13.05 -4.17 4.64
C GLY A 107 12.86 -5.61 4.16
N THR A 108 12.77 -6.52 5.12
CA THR A 108 12.59 -7.95 4.88
C THR A 108 11.34 -8.43 5.60
N LEU A 109 10.58 -9.31 4.97
CA LEU A 109 9.48 -10.04 5.60
C LEU A 109 9.78 -11.54 5.50
N ALA A 110 9.70 -12.23 6.62
CA ALA A 110 9.82 -13.67 6.76
C ALA A 110 8.49 -14.25 7.25
N ALA A 111 8.39 -15.58 7.23
CA ALA A 111 7.23 -16.29 7.75
C ALA A 111 7.03 -15.96 9.25
N GLY A 112 5.81 -15.61 9.64
CA GLY A 112 5.43 -15.21 11.00
C GLY A 112 5.62 -13.72 11.30
N ASP A 113 6.20 -12.93 10.39
CA ASP A 113 6.25 -11.48 10.55
C ASP A 113 4.85 -10.89 10.42
N SER A 114 4.50 -9.97 11.31
CA SER A 114 3.22 -9.27 11.27
C SER A 114 3.39 -7.86 10.71
N THR A 115 2.56 -7.40 9.79
CA THR A 115 2.52 -6.00 9.34
C THR A 115 1.19 -5.32 9.59
N ASN A 116 1.25 -4.04 9.94
CA ASN A 116 0.08 -3.20 10.18
C ASN A 116 0.31 -1.80 9.60
N SER A 117 -0.77 -1.06 9.33
CA SER A 117 -0.69 0.32 8.84
C SER A 117 0.01 1.19 9.88
N THR A 118 0.98 1.98 9.43
CA THR A 118 1.68 2.94 10.28
C THR A 118 0.74 4.12 10.54
N VAL A 119 0.10 4.12 11.72
CA VAL A 119 -0.78 5.21 12.13
C VAL A 119 0.05 6.45 12.42
N LEU A 120 -0.34 7.57 11.81
CA LEU A 120 0.34 8.85 11.94
C LEU A 120 -0.69 9.96 12.21
N PRO A 121 -0.30 11.04 12.91
CA PRO A 121 -1.19 12.16 13.15
C PRO A 121 -1.57 12.84 11.83
N ALA A 122 -2.83 13.28 11.71
CA ALA A 122 -3.28 14.16 10.63
C ALA A 122 -2.93 15.63 10.96
N PRO A 123 -2.75 16.51 9.95
CA PRO A 123 -2.87 16.26 8.51
C PRO A 123 -1.61 15.60 7.91
N PRO A 124 -1.73 14.93 6.75
CA PRO A 124 -0.59 14.38 6.02
C PRO A 124 0.34 15.49 5.49
N SER A 125 1.63 15.19 5.35
CA SER A 125 2.63 16.10 4.78
C SER A 125 3.71 15.35 4.00
N THR A 126 4.62 16.07 3.35
CA THR A 126 5.74 15.46 2.60
C THR A 126 6.67 14.60 3.45
N THR A 127 6.74 14.85 4.76
CA THR A 127 7.51 14.08 5.73
C THR A 127 6.66 13.20 6.64
N ASN A 128 5.36 13.49 6.77
CA ASN A 128 4.40 12.76 7.59
C ASN A 128 3.40 12.00 6.70
N TRP A 129 3.73 10.76 6.34
CA TRP A 129 2.88 9.91 5.50
C TRP A 129 3.17 8.44 5.72
N SER A 130 2.13 7.62 5.56
CA SER A 130 2.18 6.15 5.54
C SER A 130 1.82 5.58 4.16
N LEU A 131 1.15 6.35 3.32
CA LEU A 131 0.95 6.08 1.89
C LEU A 131 1.27 7.35 1.11
N GLN A 132 2.03 7.23 0.02
CA GLN A 132 2.34 8.35 -0.86
C GLN A 132 2.00 7.95 -2.29
N ILE A 133 1.29 8.83 -2.99
CA ILE A 133 0.91 8.68 -4.40
C ILE A 133 1.56 9.84 -5.16
N VAL A 134 2.39 9.53 -6.14
CA VAL A 134 3.07 10.50 -6.99
C VAL A 134 2.63 10.27 -8.43
N ALA A 135 1.73 11.13 -8.93
CA ALA A 135 1.38 11.19 -10.33
C ALA A 135 2.39 12.09 -11.08
N SER A 136 2.87 11.66 -12.24
CA SER A 136 3.89 12.38 -13.03
C SER A 136 3.44 12.80 -14.43
N SER A 137 2.27 12.34 -14.89
CA SER A 137 1.69 12.71 -16.20
C SER A 137 0.22 12.31 -16.28
N PRO A 138 -0.65 13.10 -16.94
CA PRO A 138 -0.39 14.47 -17.38
C PRO A 138 -0.42 15.46 -16.22
N THR A 139 -1.14 15.13 -15.13
CA THR A 139 -1.15 15.95 -13.92
C THR A 139 -0.03 15.50 -12.98
N SER A 140 0.91 16.40 -12.71
CA SER A 140 1.94 16.19 -11.69
C SER A 140 1.39 16.51 -10.30
N ALA A 141 1.33 15.51 -9.43
CA ALA A 141 0.85 15.67 -8.06
C ALA A 141 1.57 14.71 -7.11
N THR A 142 1.93 15.20 -5.93
CA THR A 142 2.39 14.37 -4.81
C THR A 142 1.35 14.43 -3.70
N VAL A 143 0.82 13.28 -3.34
CA VAL A 143 -0.30 13.14 -2.41
C VAL A 143 0.19 12.29 -1.25
N PRO A 144 0.61 12.93 -0.14
CA PRO A 144 0.84 12.21 1.09
C PRO A 144 -0.51 11.84 1.72
N CYS A 145 -0.57 10.63 2.26
CA CYS A 145 -1.67 10.14 3.06
C CYS A 145 -1.16 9.55 4.38
N VAL A 146 -1.94 9.70 5.44
CA VAL A 146 -1.69 9.06 6.74
C VAL A 146 -2.78 8.04 7.03
N ALA A 147 -2.39 6.87 7.52
CA ALA A 147 -3.34 5.94 8.11
C ALA A 147 -3.81 6.54 9.43
N THR A 148 -5.12 6.67 9.60
CA THR A 148 -5.74 7.16 10.85
C THR A 148 -6.14 6.00 11.77
N THR A 149 -6.20 4.79 11.24
CA THR A 149 -6.40 3.56 12.00
C THR A 149 -5.38 2.50 11.62
N THR A 150 -5.14 1.56 12.53
CA THR A 150 -4.54 0.29 12.16
C THR A 150 -5.47 -0.48 11.23
N GLN A 151 -4.92 -1.52 10.60
CA GLN A 151 -5.66 -2.50 9.84
C GLN A 151 -6.63 -3.25 10.77
N SER A 152 -7.81 -3.59 10.24
CA SER A 152 -8.83 -4.39 10.92
C SER A 152 -8.30 -5.71 11.47
N ALA A 153 -7.29 -6.27 10.80
CA ALA A 153 -6.42 -7.32 11.30
C ALA A 153 -5.03 -7.14 10.66
N PRO A 154 -3.94 -7.36 11.41
CA PRO A 154 -2.61 -7.31 10.83
C PRO A 154 -2.36 -8.48 9.87
N PHE A 155 -1.58 -8.25 8.82
CA PHE A 155 -1.12 -9.32 7.94
C PHE A 155 0.00 -10.12 8.59
N VAL A 156 -0.13 -11.44 8.64
CA VAL A 156 0.94 -12.37 9.03
C VAL A 156 1.49 -13.02 7.77
N TRP A 157 2.78 -12.80 7.49
CA TRP A 157 3.48 -13.18 6.26
C TRP A 157 4.21 -14.53 6.35
#